data_AF-A0A086ME44-F1
#
_entry.id   AF-A0A086ME44-F1
#
_cell.length_a   1.000
_cell.length_b   1.000
_cell.length_c   1.000
_cell.angle_alpha   90.00
_cell.angle_beta   90.00
_cell.angle_gamma   90.00
#
_symmetry.space_group_name_H-M   'P 1'
#
loop_
_entity.id
_entity.type
_entity.pdbx_description
1 polymer ?
#
loop_
_entity_poly.entity_id
_entity_poly.type
_entity_poly.pdbx_seq_one_letter_code
_entity_poly.pdbx_strand_id
1 'polypeptide(L)'
;MIHRNIGSHGSMTGDDPDPLKDALDLQNRVRSLRALLELQRWQIEVLNDRLYSSDAGGVAAKRLLALKRSETESLQAPRAVNDP
;
A
#
# COMPACT_ATOMS: atom_id res chain seq x y z
N MET A 1 4.81 -1.31 65.70
CA MET A 1 5.82 -2.32 65.34
C MET A 1 5.25 -3.11 64.17
N ILE A 2 5.63 -2.81 62.92
CA ILE A 2 6.68 -3.50 62.12
C ILE A 2 6.40 -5.01 62.10
N HIS A 3 5.98 -5.61 60.97
CA HIS A 3 6.90 -5.94 59.89
C HIS A 3 6.37 -5.71 58.47
N ARG A 4 7.31 -5.20 57.67
CA ARG A 4 7.27 -4.91 56.24
C ARG A 4 7.84 -6.13 55.49
N ASN A 5 7.35 -6.32 54.24
CA ASN A 5 8.02 -7.00 53.11
C ASN A 5 8.03 -8.55 53.13
N ILE A 6 7.86 -9.33 52.04
CA ILE A 6 8.28 -9.21 50.63
C ILE A 6 7.41 -10.14 49.75
N GLY A 7 7.15 -9.75 48.50
CA GLY A 7 6.73 -10.64 47.40
C GLY A 7 5.97 -9.89 46.31
N SER A 8 6.53 -8.86 45.67
CA SER A 8 7.40 -9.01 44.49
C SER A 8 6.97 -10.11 43.52
N HIS A 9 5.71 -10.10 43.10
CA HIS A 9 5.31 -10.72 41.84
C HIS A 9 5.12 -9.63 40.80
N GLY A 10 6.11 -9.54 39.92
CA GLY A 10 6.03 -8.99 38.56
C GLY A 10 5.24 -7.71 38.38
N SER A 11 5.96 -6.59 38.30
CA SER A 11 5.53 -5.52 37.40
C SER A 11 5.44 -6.12 36.00
N MET A 12 4.25 -6.57 35.64
CA MET A 12 3.85 -6.75 34.26
C MET A 12 3.59 -5.32 33.79
N THR A 13 4.64 -4.63 33.33
CA THR A 13 4.52 -3.43 32.52
C THR A 13 3.85 -3.83 31.21
N GLY A 14 2.56 -4.14 31.26
CA GLY A 14 1.69 -3.96 30.12
C GLY A 14 1.45 -2.47 30.07
N ASP A 15 1.99 -1.82 29.05
CA ASP A 15 1.56 -0.48 28.68
C ASP A 15 0.03 -0.52 28.58
N ASP A 16 -0.66 0.03 29.58
CA ASP A 16 -2.09 0.26 29.47
C ASP A 16 -2.28 1.11 28.21
N PRO A 17 -3.15 0.72 27.27
CA PRO A 17 -3.36 1.47 26.05
C PRO A 17 -3.73 2.90 26.43
N ASP A 18 -2.98 3.86 25.91
CA ASP A 18 -3.27 5.28 26.02
C ASP A 18 -4.08 5.69 24.79
N PRO A 19 -5.42 5.65 24.85
CA PRO A 19 -6.27 5.96 23.70
C PRO A 19 -6.02 7.35 23.12
N LEU A 20 -5.49 8.31 23.89
CA LEU A 20 -5.13 9.62 23.34
C LEU A 20 -3.90 9.54 22.45
N LYS A 21 -2.85 8.83 22.92
CA LYS A 21 -1.65 8.55 22.12
C LYS A 21 -1.98 7.74 20.87
N ASP A 22 -2.80 6.70 21.01
CA ASP A 22 -3.22 5.87 19.88
C ASP A 22 -4.02 6.68 18.83
N ALA A 23 -4.91 7.57 19.28
CA ALA A 23 -5.66 8.45 18.40
C ALA A 23 -4.76 9.45 17.64
N LEU A 24 -3.75 10.00 18.33
CA LEU A 24 -2.75 10.90 17.71
C LEU A 24 -1.90 10.16 16.68
N ASP A 25 -1.42 8.96 17.00
CA ASP A 25 -0.64 8.12 16.08
C ASP A 25 -1.48 7.72 14.86
N LEU A 26 -2.75 7.36 15.06
CA LEU A 26 -3.68 7.09 13.97
C LEU A 26 -3.90 8.32 13.08
N GLN A 27 -4.10 9.51 13.67
CA GLN A 27 -4.26 10.75 12.92
C GLN A 27 -3.04 11.03 12.04
N ASN A 28 -1.84 10.83 12.59
CA ASN A 28 -0.58 11.01 11.84
C ASN A 28 -0.47 10.00 10.69
N ARG A 29 -0.80 8.72 10.94
CA ARG A 29 -0.81 7.69 9.88
C ARG A 29 -1.79 8.04 8.76
N VAL A 30 -3.00 8.47 9.10
CA VAL A 30 -4.02 8.89 8.12
C VAL A 30 -3.52 10.07 7.30
N ARG A 31 -2.88 11.06 7.92
CA ARG A 31 -2.30 12.22 7.21
C ARG A 31 -1.20 11.77 6.23
N SER A 32 -0.29 10.91 6.67
CA SER A 32 0.79 10.39 5.81
C SER A 32 0.24 9.57 4.64
N LEU A 33 -0.76 8.72 4.88
CA LEU A 33 -1.42 7.95 3.83
C LEU A 33 -2.12 8.84 2.80
N ARG A 34 -2.78 9.92 3.25
CA ARG A 34 -3.38 10.90 2.33
C ARG A 34 -2.33 11.57 1.44
N ALA A 35 -1.21 12.00 2.01
CA ALA A 35 -0.12 12.61 1.25
C ALA A 35 0.47 11.62 0.22
N LEU A 36 0.62 10.34 0.58
CA LEU A 36 1.08 9.31 -0.35
C LEU A 36 0.08 9.09 -1.50
N LEU A 37 -1.22 9.06 -1.21
CA LEU A 37 -2.24 8.92 -2.24
C LEU A 37 -2.26 10.12 -3.20
N GLU A 38 -2.09 11.35 -2.69
CA GLU A 38 -2.00 12.55 -3.51
C GLU A 38 -0.78 12.51 -4.44
N LEU A 39 0.38 12.11 -3.91
CA LEU A 39 1.60 11.92 -4.71
C LEU A 39 1.39 10.86 -5.80
N GLN A 40 0.84 9.70 -5.44
CA GLN A 40 0.58 8.63 -6.39
C GLN A 40 -0.39 9.06 -7.48
N ARG A 41 -1.44 9.79 -7.12
CA ARG A 41 -2.39 10.36 -8.09
C ARG A 41 -1.67 11.27 -9.08
N TRP A 42 -0.85 12.19 -8.60
CA TRP A 42 -0.08 13.09 -9.48
C TRP A 42 0.86 12.31 -10.41
N GLN A 43 1.56 11.28 -9.89
CA GLN A 43 2.42 10.43 -10.71
C GLN A 43 1.64 9.72 -11.83
N ILE A 44 0.43 9.22 -11.53
CA ILE A 44 -0.45 8.61 -12.52
C ILE A 44 -0.86 9.63 -13.58
N GLU A 45 -1.25 10.84 -13.18
CA GLU A 45 -1.64 11.91 -14.11
C GLU A 45 -0.48 12.25 -15.06
N VAL A 46 0.73 12.46 -14.54
CA VAL A 46 1.93 12.72 -15.37
C VAL A 46 2.24 11.58 -16.33
N LEU A 47 2.14 10.33 -15.87
CA LEU A 47 2.35 9.16 -16.74
C LEU A 47 1.28 9.06 -17.82
N ASN A 48 0.03 9.36 -17.48
CA ASN A 48 -1.09 9.36 -18.39
C ASN A 48 -0.91 10.43 -19.48
N ASP A 49 -0.52 11.65 -19.11
CA ASP A 49 -0.24 12.73 -20.05
C ASP A 49 0.86 12.34 -21.05
N ARG A 50 1.94 11.72 -20.55
CA ARG A 50 3.03 11.23 -21.40
C ARG A 50 2.57 10.10 -22.34
N LEU A 51 1.78 9.15 -21.82
CA LEU A 51 1.26 8.05 -22.61
C LEU A 51 0.33 8.56 -23.73
N TYR A 52 -0.49 9.56 -23.44
CA TYR A 52 -1.48 10.08 -24.38
C TYR A 52 -1.03 11.25 -25.24
N SER A 53 0.18 11.78 -25.02
CA SER A 53 0.83 12.78 -25.88
C SER A 53 0.77 12.40 -27.36
N SER A 54 0.66 13.41 -28.23
CA SER A 54 0.70 13.27 -29.70
C SER A 54 2.12 13.26 -30.26
N ASP A 55 3.14 13.48 -29.43
CA ASP A 55 4.53 13.37 -29.85
C ASP A 55 4.95 11.91 -30.12
N ALA A 56 6.16 11.75 -30.69
CA ALA A 56 6.71 10.43 -31.00
C ALA A 56 6.86 9.54 -29.75
N GLY A 57 7.09 10.14 -28.57
CA GLY A 57 7.20 9.44 -27.30
C GLY A 57 5.87 8.81 -26.88
N GLY A 58 4.77 9.56 -26.95
CA GLY A 58 3.43 9.05 -26.64
C GLY A 58 2.98 7.95 -27.60
N VAL A 59 3.28 8.09 -28.90
CA VAL A 59 3.01 7.04 -29.90
C VAL A 59 3.80 5.76 -29.58
N ALA A 60 5.09 5.88 -29.27
CA ALA A 60 5.92 4.73 -28.90
C ALA A 60 5.42 4.07 -27.59
N ALA A 61 5.06 4.86 -26.58
CA ALA A 61 4.54 4.37 -25.31
C ALA A 61 3.23 3.58 -25.48
N LYS A 62 2.28 4.07 -26.29
CA LYS A 62 1.04 3.35 -26.61
C LYS A 62 1.30 2.01 -27.31
N ARG A 63 2.25 1.99 -28.26
CA ARG A 63 2.63 0.75 -28.97
C ARG A 63 3.25 -0.26 -28.01
N LEU A 64 4.18 0.16 -27.16
CA LEU A 64 4.78 -0.71 -26.15
C LEU A 64 3.73 -1.25 -25.16
N LEU A 65 2.79 -0.42 -24.74
CA LEU A 65 1.69 -0.86 -23.86
C LEU A 65 0.80 -1.91 -24.54
N ALA A 66 0.49 -1.73 -25.83
CA ALA A 66 -0.29 -2.69 -26.60
C ALA A 66 0.44 -4.04 -26.74
N LEU A 67 1.75 -4.01 -27.04
CA LEU A 67 2.58 -5.22 -27.10
C LEU A 67 2.56 -5.99 -25.77
N LYS A 68 2.81 -5.29 -24.66
CA LYS A 68 2.78 -5.90 -23.32
C LYS A 68 1.42 -6.54 -22.97
N ARG A 69 0.31 -5.91 -23.37
CA ARG A 69 -1.04 -6.48 -23.16
C ARG A 69 -1.22 -7.77 -23.96
N SER A 70 -0.82 -7.77 -25.22
CA SER A 70 -0.91 -8.95 -26.08
C SER A 70 -0.07 -10.13 -25.56
N GLU A 71 1.12 -9.87 -25.02
CA GLU A 71 1.93 -10.90 -24.35
C GLU A 71 1.21 -11.48 -23.14
N THR A 72 0.59 -10.63 -22.32
CA THR A 72 -0.12 -11.07 -21.10
C THR A 72 -1.36 -11.91 -21.44
N GLU A 73 -2.08 -11.56 -22.50
CA GLU A 73 -3.24 -12.32 -22.99
C GLU A 73 -2.83 -13.68 -23.56
N SER A 74 -1.69 -13.74 -24.26
CA SER A 74 -1.14 -14.99 -24.79
C SER A 74 -0.66 -15.98 -23.71
N LEU A 75 -0.45 -15.49 -22.48
CA LEU A 75 -0.01 -16.29 -21.33
C LEU A 75 -1.17 -16.82 -20.47
N GLN A 76 -2.44 -16.59 -20.83
CA GLN A 76 -3.56 -17.25 -20.14
C GLN A 76 -3.40 -18.77 -20.26
N ALA A 77 -3.28 -19.42 -19.09
CA ALA A 77 -3.08 -20.87 -18.95
C ALA A 77 -4.15 -21.65 -19.75
N PRO A 78 -3.77 -22.80 -20.37
CA PRO A 78 -4.74 -23.62 -21.08
C PRO A 78 -5.88 -23.98 -20.13
N ARG A 79 -7.13 -23.76 -20.57
CA ARG A 79 -8.33 -24.20 -19.85
C ARG A 79 -8.11 -25.66 -19.45
N ALA A 80 -8.08 -25.93 -18.15
CA ALA A 80 -8.13 -27.29 -17.67
C ALA A 80 -9.40 -27.93 -18.23
N VAL A 81 -9.24 -28.78 -19.23
CA VAL A 81 -10.30 -29.63 -19.78
C VAL A 81 -10.55 -30.72 -18.74
N ASN A 82 -11.41 -30.41 -17.77
CA ASN A 82 -12.11 -31.47 -17.05
C ASN A 82 -13.39 -31.74 -17.83
N ASP A 83 -13.34 -32.75 -18.70
CA ASP A 83 -14.54 -33.42 -19.19
C ASP A 83 -15.13 -34.29 -18.06
N PRO A 84 -16.47 -34.39 -17.95
CA PRO A 84 -17.18 -35.08 -16.87
C PRO A 84 -17.04 -36.61 -16.89
#